data_AF-S8DYJ1-F1
#
_entry.id   AF-S8DYJ1-F1
#
_cell.length_a   1.000
_cell.length_b   1.000
_cell.length_c   1.000
_cell.angle_alpha   90.00
_cell.angle_beta   90.00
_cell.angle_gamma   90.00
#
_symmetry.space_group_name_H-M   'P 1'
#
loop_
_entity.id
_entity.type
_entity.pdbx_description
1 polymer ?
#
loop_
_entity_poly.entity_id
_entity_poly.type
_entity_poly.pdbx_seq_one_letter_code
_entity_poly.pdbx_strand_id
1 'polypeptide(L)'
;MLGPHSLRRVRAVELRVHRTSTCLCAVVRIADDARLNDQPPKTTGKKVAPAPGSRKGTKTQKNPLFESRPKNFGIGQDIRPQTDLTRFVKWPQYVRLQRQKVILNQRLKVPPAIAQFSHTLDKNTATQLFKLLNKYRPETKQEKKARLDATAKEAAEGATAKDTKKPLFVKYGLNHTVALIEAKKASLVVIAHDVDPIELVIFIPALCRKMGVPYVIVKGKARLGTVVHKKTAAVLTLQDVRSEDQRELSTLVSAAKANFSDKYEEQRRQWGGGIRGNKSAQMLRKRAKAAGQTLSLANAQKL
;
A
#
# COMPACT_ATOMS: atom_id res chain seq x y z
N MET A 1 -39.50 -58.78 -34.07
CA MET A 1 -39.17 -57.96 -32.88
C MET A 1 -37.79 -57.37 -33.06
N LEU A 2 -37.71 -56.04 -33.02
CA LEU A 2 -36.53 -55.18 -32.78
C LEU A 2 -35.26 -55.40 -33.62
N GLY A 3 -35.04 -54.47 -34.56
CA GLY A 3 -33.84 -54.36 -35.38
C GLY A 3 -32.59 -53.84 -34.63
N PRO A 4 -31.41 -53.91 -35.27
CA PRO A 4 -30.13 -53.55 -34.66
C PRO A 4 -29.99 -52.03 -34.48
N HIS A 5 -29.58 -51.65 -33.28
CA HIS A 5 -29.39 -50.27 -32.85
C HIS A 5 -28.39 -49.50 -33.72
N SER A 6 -28.86 -48.38 -34.29
CA SER A 6 -28.03 -47.40 -34.98
C SER A 6 -27.02 -46.77 -34.01
N LEU A 7 -25.73 -47.00 -34.25
CA LEU A 7 -24.64 -46.18 -33.72
C LEU A 7 -24.75 -44.75 -34.29
N ARG A 8 -25.41 -43.85 -33.55
CA ARG A 8 -25.32 -42.42 -33.82
C ARG A 8 -23.93 -41.94 -33.41
N ARG A 9 -23.14 -41.60 -34.41
CA ARG A 9 -21.99 -40.67 -34.36
C ARG A 9 -22.34 -39.47 -33.47
N VAL A 10 -21.89 -39.46 -32.23
CA VAL A 10 -21.81 -38.23 -31.43
C VAL A 10 -20.67 -37.43 -32.02
N ARG A 11 -21.01 -36.36 -32.74
CA ARG A 11 -20.05 -35.36 -33.20
C ARG A 11 -19.28 -34.85 -31.99
N ALA A 12 -17.96 -34.98 -32.04
CA ALA A 12 -17.04 -34.31 -31.15
C ALA A 12 -17.36 -32.81 -31.18
N VAL A 13 -17.96 -32.31 -30.10
CA VAL A 13 -17.99 -30.88 -29.81
C VAL A 13 -16.59 -30.55 -29.34
N GLU A 14 -15.85 -29.88 -30.22
CA GLU A 14 -14.57 -29.27 -29.96
C GLU A 14 -14.73 -28.25 -28.82
N LEU A 15 -14.48 -28.73 -27.59
CA LEU A 15 -14.42 -27.93 -26.38
C LEU A 15 -13.15 -27.06 -26.44
N ARG A 16 -13.29 -25.94 -27.15
CA ARG A 16 -12.30 -24.87 -27.16
C ARG A 16 -12.23 -24.29 -25.74
N VAL A 17 -11.09 -24.54 -25.10
CA VAL A 17 -10.67 -24.07 -23.78
C VAL A 17 -10.91 -22.57 -23.64
N HIS A 18 -12.02 -22.19 -22.99
CA HIS A 18 -12.16 -20.86 -22.43
C HIS A 18 -11.46 -20.86 -21.07
N ARG A 19 -10.25 -20.30 -21.05
CA ARG A 19 -9.55 -19.85 -19.85
C ARG A 19 -10.48 -18.96 -19.05
N THR A 20 -10.97 -19.50 -17.96
CA THR A 20 -11.48 -18.77 -16.82
C THR A 20 -10.34 -18.02 -16.13
N SER A 21 -10.70 -16.91 -15.48
CA SER A 21 -9.94 -16.26 -14.40
C SER A 21 -8.77 -15.35 -14.79
N THR A 22 -9.06 -14.24 -15.47
CA THR A 22 -8.39 -12.98 -15.14
C THR A 22 -9.14 -12.32 -13.99
N CYS A 23 -8.79 -12.75 -12.77
CA CYS A 23 -9.06 -11.99 -11.56
C CYS A 23 -8.30 -10.66 -11.72
N LEU A 24 -9.01 -9.59 -12.12
CA LEU A 24 -8.47 -8.25 -12.15
C LEU A 24 -8.10 -7.88 -10.70
N CYS A 25 -6.82 -8.04 -10.41
CA CYS A 25 -6.19 -7.49 -9.23
C CYS A 25 -6.40 -5.98 -9.29
N ALA A 26 -7.37 -5.49 -8.52
CA ALA A 26 -7.57 -4.07 -8.31
C ALA A 26 -6.35 -3.53 -7.57
N VAL A 27 -5.35 -3.13 -8.35
CA VAL A 27 -4.27 -2.27 -7.88
C VAL A 27 -4.94 -0.94 -7.55
N VAL A 28 -5.25 -0.75 -6.27
CA VAL A 28 -5.52 0.56 -5.70
C VAL A 28 -4.22 1.35 -5.82
N ARG A 29 -4.01 1.94 -7.01
CA ARG A 29 -3.16 3.12 -7.15
C ARG A 29 -3.88 4.19 -6.35
N ILE A 30 -3.34 4.52 -5.18
CA ILE A 30 -3.54 5.81 -4.55
C ILE A 30 -2.97 6.81 -5.56
N ALA A 31 -3.82 7.29 -6.46
CA ALA A 31 -3.59 8.51 -7.18
C ALA A 31 -3.75 9.61 -6.14
N ASP A 32 -2.63 10.22 -5.78
CA ASP A 32 -2.62 11.48 -5.06
C ASP A 32 -3.54 12.46 -5.81
N ASP A 33 -4.62 12.84 -5.14
CA ASP A 33 -5.54 13.88 -5.56
C ASP A 33 -4.79 15.22 -5.61
N ALA A 34 -4.28 15.54 -6.80
CA ALA A 34 -3.91 16.89 -7.19
C ALA A 34 -4.80 17.36 -8.36
N ARG A 35 -6.13 17.25 -8.21
CA ARG A 35 -7.10 17.90 -9.14
C ARG A 35 -7.41 19.33 -8.70
N LEU A 36 -6.37 20.15 -8.62
CA LEU A 36 -6.48 21.59 -8.41
C LEU A 36 -5.53 22.32 -9.37
N ASN A 37 -5.66 22.12 -10.69
CA ASN A 37 -5.51 23.18 -11.71
C ASN A 37 -5.64 22.73 -13.19
N ASP A 38 -6.55 21.81 -13.54
CA ASP A 38 -6.88 21.62 -14.96
C ASP A 38 -7.91 22.68 -15.41
N GLN A 39 -7.47 23.95 -15.48
CA GLN A 39 -7.94 24.76 -16.60
C GLN A 39 -7.13 24.30 -17.82
N PRO A 40 -7.77 23.93 -18.94
CA PRO A 40 -7.02 23.61 -20.14
C PRO A 40 -6.11 24.81 -20.47
N PRO A 41 -4.84 24.60 -20.86
CA PRO A 41 -3.97 25.68 -21.24
C PRO A 41 -4.66 26.48 -22.35
N LYS A 42 -4.81 27.79 -22.17
CA LYS A 42 -5.29 28.68 -23.23
C LYS A 42 -4.31 28.59 -24.39
N THR A 43 -4.64 27.76 -25.38
CA THR A 43 -3.93 27.70 -26.64
C THR A 43 -4.20 29.01 -27.37
N THR A 44 -3.31 29.98 -27.21
CA THR A 44 -3.22 31.13 -28.12
C THR A 44 -2.67 30.63 -29.44
N GLY A 45 -3.53 30.01 -30.24
CA GLY A 45 -3.23 29.59 -31.60
C GLY A 45 -2.95 30.82 -32.46
N LYS A 46 -1.71 30.94 -32.93
CA LYS A 46 -1.30 31.89 -33.97
C LYS A 46 -2.15 31.58 -35.22
N LYS A 47 -3.01 32.52 -35.65
CA LYS A 47 -3.83 32.34 -36.86
C LYS A 47 -2.89 32.28 -38.08
N VAL A 48 -2.65 31.08 -38.58
CA VAL A 48 -2.01 30.87 -39.87
C VAL A 48 -3.07 31.11 -40.95
N ALA A 49 -2.71 31.88 -41.99
CA ALA A 49 -3.61 32.20 -43.09
C ALA A 49 -4.09 30.91 -43.82
N PRO A 50 -5.36 30.85 -44.24
CA PRO A 50 -5.90 29.67 -44.92
C PRO A 50 -5.20 29.50 -46.29
N ALA A 51 -4.79 28.26 -46.59
CA ALA A 51 -4.20 27.91 -47.88
C ALA A 51 -5.21 28.15 -49.03
N PRO A 52 -4.79 28.76 -50.16
CA PRO A 52 -5.68 29.01 -51.28
C PRO A 52 -6.04 27.68 -51.95
N GLY A 53 -7.33 27.37 -52.01
CA GLY A 53 -7.83 26.14 -52.62
C GLY A 53 -8.51 25.14 -51.66
N SER A 54 -8.76 25.50 -50.39
CA SER A 54 -9.64 24.68 -49.56
C SER A 54 -11.03 24.64 -50.20
N ARG A 55 -11.38 23.50 -50.82
CA ARG A 55 -12.73 23.19 -51.28
C ARG A 55 -13.71 23.61 -50.19
N LYS A 56 -14.67 24.48 -50.51
CA LYS A 56 -15.81 24.79 -49.64
C LYS A 56 -16.32 23.46 -49.11
N GLY A 57 -16.14 23.22 -47.81
CA GLY A 57 -16.59 21.99 -47.17
C GLY A 57 -18.03 21.76 -47.57
N THR A 58 -18.28 20.62 -48.20
CA THR A 58 -19.60 20.20 -48.64
C THR A 58 -20.52 20.36 -47.43
N LYS A 59 -21.54 21.23 -47.52
CA LYS A 59 -22.49 21.43 -46.43
C LYS A 59 -23.05 20.05 -46.09
N THR A 60 -22.71 19.54 -44.90
CA THR A 60 -23.24 18.26 -44.42
C THR A 60 -24.76 18.37 -44.48
N GLN A 61 -25.41 17.62 -45.36
CA GLN A 61 -26.86 17.63 -45.47
C GLN A 61 -27.41 17.17 -44.11
N LYS A 62 -28.00 18.10 -43.36
CA LYS A 62 -28.70 17.77 -42.12
C LYS A 62 -29.97 17.07 -42.53
N ASN A 63 -30.09 15.80 -42.17
CA ASN A 63 -31.30 15.03 -42.44
C ASN A 63 -32.47 15.72 -41.72
N PRO A 64 -33.53 16.14 -42.44
CA PRO A 64 -34.67 16.88 -41.85
C PRO A 64 -35.46 16.04 -40.83
N LEU A 65 -35.24 14.72 -40.78
CA LEU A 65 -35.83 13.82 -39.80
C LEU A 65 -35.20 13.93 -38.40
N PHE A 66 -33.99 14.49 -38.27
CA PHE A 66 -33.29 14.60 -36.99
C PHE A 66 -33.18 16.06 -36.54
N GLU A 67 -34.04 16.45 -35.61
CA GLU A 67 -33.99 17.75 -34.92
C GLU A 67 -33.09 17.70 -33.67
N SER A 68 -32.33 18.78 -33.43
CA SER A 68 -31.57 18.92 -32.18
C SER A 68 -32.51 19.37 -31.06
N ARG A 69 -32.64 18.55 -30.02
CA ARG A 69 -33.45 18.85 -28.83
C ARG A 69 -32.55 18.92 -27.59
N PRO A 70 -31.81 20.03 -27.40
CA PRO A 70 -30.94 20.18 -26.25
C PRO A 70 -31.79 20.30 -24.97
N LYS A 71 -31.38 19.59 -23.93
CA LYS A 71 -31.99 19.69 -22.60
C LYS A 71 -31.27 20.76 -21.78
N ASN A 72 -32.03 21.55 -21.04
CA ASN A 72 -31.52 22.54 -20.10
C ASN A 72 -31.55 21.97 -18.68
N PHE A 73 -30.38 21.71 -18.10
CA PHE A 73 -30.24 21.17 -16.74
C PHE A 73 -30.08 22.24 -15.65
N GLY A 74 -30.48 23.48 -15.97
CA GLY A 74 -30.61 24.56 -14.99
C GLY A 74 -31.63 24.23 -13.89
N ILE A 75 -31.63 25.05 -12.84
CA ILE A 75 -32.56 24.87 -11.72
C ILE A 75 -34.00 25.09 -12.23
N GLY A 76 -34.88 24.12 -12.00
CA GLY A 76 -36.31 24.20 -12.36
C GLY A 76 -36.65 23.88 -13.82
N GLN A 77 -35.70 23.36 -14.60
CA GLN A 77 -35.89 23.00 -16.01
C GLN A 77 -35.96 21.47 -16.17
N ASP A 78 -35.22 20.88 -17.11
CA ASP A 78 -35.25 19.44 -17.36
C ASP A 78 -34.68 18.62 -16.18
N ILE A 79 -35.10 17.36 -16.09
CA ILE A 79 -34.57 16.40 -15.10
C ILE A 79 -33.06 16.31 -15.25
N ARG A 80 -32.36 16.48 -14.12
CA ARG A 80 -30.89 16.43 -14.08
C ARG A 80 -30.39 15.07 -14.55
N PRO A 81 -29.27 15.03 -15.28
CA PRO A 81 -28.64 13.77 -15.64
C PRO A 81 -28.16 13.05 -14.38
N GLN A 82 -27.98 11.74 -14.48
CA GLN A 82 -27.33 10.98 -13.43
C GLN A 82 -25.89 11.49 -13.25
N THR A 83 -25.53 11.80 -12.00
CA THR A 83 -24.19 12.31 -11.63
C THR A 83 -23.61 11.42 -10.54
N ASP A 84 -22.30 11.53 -10.31
CA ASP A 84 -21.65 10.81 -9.22
C ASP A 84 -22.13 11.35 -7.85
N LEU A 85 -22.97 10.54 -7.18
CA LEU A 85 -23.52 10.85 -5.87
C LEU A 85 -22.71 10.23 -4.71
N THR A 86 -21.57 9.57 -4.96
CA THR A 86 -20.80 8.82 -3.95
C THR A 86 -20.46 9.64 -2.69
N ARG A 87 -20.27 10.96 -2.84
CA ARG A 87 -20.03 11.88 -1.71
C ARG A 87 -21.26 12.11 -0.82
N PHE A 88 -22.46 12.01 -1.39
CA PHE A 88 -23.75 12.31 -0.74
C PHE A 88 -24.51 11.05 -0.30
N VAL A 89 -24.04 9.86 -0.69
CA VAL A 89 -24.59 8.58 -0.25
C VAL A 89 -24.57 8.47 1.28
N LYS A 90 -25.67 7.99 1.85
CA LYS A 90 -25.73 7.58 3.25
C LYS A 90 -24.96 6.28 3.44
N TRP A 91 -23.70 6.39 3.84
CA TRP A 91 -22.82 5.24 4.03
C TRP A 91 -23.28 4.34 5.20
N PRO A 92 -23.11 3.00 5.08
CA PRO A 92 -23.31 2.07 6.20
C PRO A 92 -22.49 2.46 7.43
N GLN A 93 -22.98 2.07 8.62
CA GLN A 93 -22.38 2.49 9.89
C GLN A 93 -20.90 2.12 10.03
N TYR A 94 -20.49 0.91 9.64
CA TYR A 94 -19.10 0.47 9.73
C TYR A 94 -18.14 1.32 8.88
N VAL A 95 -18.56 1.73 7.67
CA VAL A 95 -17.78 2.62 6.80
C VAL A 95 -17.64 4.00 7.44
N ARG A 96 -18.73 4.52 8.02
CA ARG A 96 -18.73 5.82 8.72
C ARG A 96 -17.76 5.80 9.89
N LEU A 97 -17.82 4.77 10.74
CA LEU A 97 -16.95 4.62 11.91
C LEU A 97 -15.47 4.51 11.52
N GLN A 98 -15.13 3.72 10.50
CA GLN A 98 -13.76 3.60 10.01
C GLN A 98 -13.21 4.94 9.48
N ARG A 99 -14.00 5.67 8.70
CA ARG A 99 -13.62 7.00 8.19
C ARG A 99 -13.49 8.02 9.33
N GLN A 100 -14.41 8.01 10.28
CA GLN A 100 -14.37 8.87 11.47
C GLN A 100 -13.11 8.60 12.31
N LYS A 101 -12.73 7.33 12.52
CA LYS A 101 -11.48 6.96 13.23
C LYS A 101 -10.25 7.58 12.56
N VAL A 102 -10.14 7.48 11.24
CA VAL A 102 -9.02 8.08 10.49
C VAL A 102 -9.01 9.61 10.59
N ILE A 103 -10.18 10.25 10.47
CA ILE A 103 -10.29 11.70 10.59
C ILE A 103 -9.93 12.15 12.01
N LEU A 104 -10.40 11.44 13.04
CA LEU A 104 -10.13 11.77 14.44
C LEU A 104 -8.63 11.74 14.73
N ASN A 105 -7.92 10.70 14.26
CA ASN A 105 -6.47 10.59 14.40
C ASN A 105 -5.69 11.72 13.71
N GLN A 106 -6.22 12.29 12.62
CA GLN A 106 -5.60 13.46 11.97
C GLN A 106 -5.87 14.76 12.72
N ARG A 107 -7.03 14.87 13.38
CA ARG A 107 -7.51 16.11 14.02
C ARG A 107 -6.96 16.27 15.44
N LEU A 108 -6.93 15.18 16.20
CA LEU A 108 -6.37 15.19 17.55
C LEU A 108 -4.86 15.39 17.50
N LYS A 109 -4.29 15.96 18.56
CA LYS A 109 -2.85 15.98 18.77
C LYS A 109 -2.42 14.57 19.18
N VAL A 110 -1.62 13.94 18.33
CA VAL A 110 -1.16 12.56 18.54
C VAL A 110 0.18 12.58 19.28
N PRO A 111 0.32 11.84 20.40
CA PRO A 111 1.58 11.75 21.12
C PRO A 111 2.73 11.26 20.23
N PRO A 112 3.97 11.74 20.44
CA PRO A 112 5.13 11.39 19.62
C PRO A 112 5.39 9.88 19.53
N ALA A 113 5.15 9.15 20.63
CA ALA A 113 5.31 7.69 20.69
C ALA A 113 4.38 6.93 19.73
N ILE A 114 3.24 7.52 19.35
CA ILE A 114 2.32 6.97 18.34
C ILE A 114 2.61 7.57 16.96
N ALA A 115 2.92 8.87 16.92
CA ALA A 115 3.20 9.60 15.68
C ALA A 115 4.41 9.02 14.91
N GLN A 116 5.41 8.48 15.61
CA GLN A 116 6.57 7.81 14.98
C GLN A 116 6.17 6.72 13.97
N PHE A 117 5.05 6.01 14.16
CA PHE A 117 4.58 4.98 13.22
C PHE A 117 4.04 5.55 11.90
N SER A 118 3.75 6.85 11.84
CA SER A 118 3.42 7.52 10.57
C SER A 118 4.66 7.77 9.71
N HIS A 119 5.85 7.80 10.31
CA HIS A 119 7.12 7.89 9.61
C HIS A 119 7.56 6.48 9.22
N THR A 120 7.44 6.17 7.93
CA THR A 120 7.74 4.84 7.39
C THR A 120 8.87 4.90 6.38
N LEU A 121 9.55 3.78 6.19
CA LEU A 121 10.55 3.61 5.14
C LEU A 121 9.95 3.90 3.76
N ASP A 122 10.75 4.51 2.89
CA ASP A 122 10.37 4.81 1.53
C ASP A 122 10.16 3.53 0.71
N LYS A 123 9.44 3.65 -0.42
CA LYS A 123 9.04 2.50 -1.23
C LYS A 123 10.24 1.75 -1.83
N ASN A 124 11.33 2.45 -2.14
CA ASN A 124 12.48 1.88 -2.84
C ASN A 124 13.31 1.05 -1.86
N THR A 125 13.69 1.63 -0.73
CA THR A 125 14.41 0.91 0.33
C THR A 125 13.55 -0.23 0.89
N ALA A 126 12.23 -0.04 1.04
CA ALA A 126 11.35 -1.13 1.46
C ALA A 126 11.34 -2.30 0.46
N THR A 127 11.39 -2.03 -0.85
CA THR A 127 11.44 -3.09 -1.85
C THR A 127 12.74 -3.89 -1.77
N GLN A 128 13.87 -3.23 -1.53
CA GLN A 128 15.16 -3.90 -1.30
C GLN A 128 15.11 -4.77 -0.03
N LEU A 129 14.56 -4.23 1.06
CA LEU A 129 14.36 -4.96 2.31
C LEU A 129 13.53 -6.24 2.11
N PHE A 130 12.40 -6.15 1.39
CA PHE A 130 11.58 -7.33 1.13
C PHE A 130 12.22 -8.35 0.19
N LYS A 131 13.08 -7.91 -0.75
CA LYS A 131 13.88 -8.84 -1.57
C LYS A 131 14.82 -9.66 -0.68
N LEU A 132 15.51 -9.01 0.26
CA LEU A 132 16.36 -9.70 1.23
C LEU A 132 15.55 -10.64 2.12
N LEU A 133 14.45 -10.17 2.72
CA LEU A 133 13.60 -10.98 3.59
C LEU A 133 13.02 -12.23 2.88
N ASN A 134 12.74 -12.14 1.58
CA ASN A 134 12.25 -13.27 0.80
C ASN A 134 13.28 -14.40 0.63
N LYS A 135 14.59 -14.11 0.71
CA LYS A 135 15.66 -15.12 0.71
C LYS A 135 15.68 -15.92 2.03
N TYR A 136 15.28 -15.31 3.14
CA TYR A 136 15.35 -15.86 4.50
C TYR A 136 13.98 -16.28 5.07
N ARG A 137 13.03 -16.68 4.21
CA ARG A 137 11.69 -17.07 4.65
C ARG A 137 11.72 -18.33 5.51
N PRO A 138 10.93 -18.40 6.59
CA PRO A 138 10.75 -19.63 7.33
C PRO A 138 9.97 -20.65 6.49
N GLU A 139 10.23 -21.93 6.74
CA GLU A 139 9.60 -23.05 6.04
C GLU A 139 8.07 -23.04 6.10
N THR A 140 7.44 -23.52 5.04
CA THR A 140 6.01 -23.83 5.06
C THR A 140 5.74 -25.12 5.85
N LYS A 141 4.48 -25.34 6.25
CA LYS A 141 4.09 -26.60 6.92
C LYS A 141 4.34 -27.83 6.04
N GLN A 142 4.19 -27.69 4.72
CA GLN A 142 4.40 -28.76 3.75
C GLN A 142 5.89 -29.08 3.59
N GLU A 143 6.72 -28.06 3.43
CA GLU A 143 8.19 -28.20 3.40
C GLU A 143 8.72 -28.80 4.70
N LYS A 144 8.19 -28.36 5.84
CA LYS A 144 8.55 -28.91 7.15
C LYS A 144 8.25 -30.40 7.22
N LYS A 145 7.08 -30.83 6.74
CA LYS A 145 6.69 -32.25 6.69
C LYS A 145 7.64 -33.02 5.77
N ALA A 146 7.87 -32.54 4.56
CA ALA A 146 8.77 -33.17 3.60
C ALA A 146 10.20 -33.31 4.14
N ARG A 147 10.72 -32.28 4.84
CA ARG A 147 12.02 -32.36 5.53
C ARG A 147 12.02 -33.45 6.59
N LEU A 148 11.01 -33.49 7.46
CA LEU A 148 10.92 -34.51 8.51
C LEU A 148 10.81 -35.92 7.93
N ASP A 149 10.02 -36.11 6.87
CA ASP A 149 9.89 -37.39 6.18
C ASP A 149 11.22 -37.82 5.52
N ALA A 150 11.98 -36.88 4.95
CA ALA A 150 13.31 -37.15 4.39
C ALA A 150 14.32 -37.52 5.48
N THR A 151 14.39 -36.74 6.57
CA THR A 151 15.27 -37.03 7.70
C THR A 151 14.92 -38.36 8.36
N ALA A 152 13.64 -38.71 8.45
CA ALA A 152 13.20 -39.99 9.00
C ALA A 152 13.64 -41.18 8.11
N LYS A 153 13.58 -41.03 6.78
CA LYS A 153 14.10 -42.04 5.84
C LYS A 153 15.61 -42.20 5.94
N GLU A 154 16.35 -41.09 5.96
CA GLU A 154 17.81 -41.10 6.12
C GLU A 154 18.24 -41.74 7.45
N ALA A 155 17.50 -41.48 8.53
CA ALA A 155 17.76 -42.09 9.83
C ALA A 155 17.42 -43.60 9.86
N ALA A 156 16.38 -44.03 9.14
CA ALA A 156 16.01 -45.44 9.03
C ALA A 156 17.04 -46.26 8.21
N GLU A 157 17.72 -45.62 7.26
CA GLU A 157 18.81 -46.21 6.47
C GLU A 157 20.15 -46.25 7.24
N GLY A 158 20.16 -45.90 8.54
CA GLY A 158 21.32 -46.04 9.42
C GLY A 158 22.37 -44.95 9.28
N ALA A 159 22.10 -43.88 8.52
CA ALA A 159 22.98 -42.72 8.46
C ALA A 159 22.92 -41.96 9.79
N THR A 160 24.05 -41.81 10.47
CA THR A 160 24.17 -40.93 11.64
C THR A 160 23.77 -39.51 11.25
N ALA A 161 22.98 -38.85 12.10
CA ALA A 161 22.44 -37.52 11.85
C ALA A 161 23.57 -36.55 11.47
N LYS A 162 23.70 -36.24 10.19
CA LYS A 162 24.68 -35.28 9.70
C LYS A 162 24.37 -33.94 10.37
N ASP A 163 25.36 -33.38 11.07
CA ASP A 163 25.28 -32.04 11.67
C ASP A 163 25.03 -31.01 10.55
N THR A 164 23.75 -30.79 10.27
CA THR A 164 23.31 -29.83 9.26
C THR A 164 23.47 -28.44 9.85
N LYS A 165 24.20 -27.57 9.13
CA LYS A 165 24.40 -26.17 9.52
C LYS A 165 23.05 -25.54 9.85
N LYS A 166 22.95 -24.92 11.03
CA LYS A 166 21.72 -24.32 11.53
C LYS A 166 21.11 -23.38 10.48
N PRO A 167 19.84 -23.59 10.07
CA PRO A 167 19.22 -22.77 9.05
C PRO A 167 19.02 -21.34 9.55
N LEU A 168 19.39 -20.39 8.70
CA LEU A 168 19.20 -18.95 8.90
C LEU A 168 17.83 -18.56 8.34
N PHE A 169 16.97 -18.03 9.19
CA PHE A 169 15.64 -17.57 8.81
C PHE A 169 15.23 -16.33 9.60
N VAL A 170 14.31 -15.56 9.02
CA VAL A 170 13.69 -14.41 9.68
C VAL A 170 12.95 -14.90 10.92
N LYS A 171 13.31 -14.35 12.07
CA LYS A 171 12.59 -14.58 13.32
C LYS A 171 11.37 -13.68 13.35
N TYR A 172 10.28 -14.19 13.90
CA TYR A 172 9.01 -13.48 13.95
C TYR A 172 8.31 -13.75 15.28
N GLY A 173 7.30 -12.91 15.56
CA GLY A 173 6.58 -12.93 16.82
C GLY A 173 7.15 -11.91 17.80
N LEU A 174 6.25 -11.29 18.55
CA LEU A 174 6.56 -10.14 19.41
C LEU A 174 7.51 -10.56 20.54
N ASN A 175 7.13 -11.57 21.34
CA ASN A 175 7.91 -12.04 22.49
C ASN A 175 9.31 -12.53 22.08
N HIS A 176 9.38 -13.30 20.98
CA HIS A 176 10.66 -13.79 20.48
C HIS A 176 11.55 -12.63 20.00
N THR A 177 10.98 -11.66 19.28
CA THR A 177 11.72 -10.49 18.82
C THR A 177 12.27 -9.66 19.99
N VAL A 178 11.46 -9.43 21.03
CA VAL A 178 11.89 -8.70 22.23
C VAL A 178 13.08 -9.39 22.90
N ALA A 179 13.01 -10.71 23.12
CA ALA A 179 14.12 -11.47 23.70
C ALA A 179 15.41 -11.38 22.87
N LEU A 180 15.30 -11.29 21.54
CA LEU A 180 16.47 -11.14 20.65
C LEU A 180 17.06 -9.73 20.67
N ILE A 181 16.23 -8.70 20.83
CA ILE A 181 16.68 -7.31 21.00
C ILE A 181 17.40 -7.16 22.34
N GLU A 182 16.84 -7.72 23.41
CA GLU A 182 17.45 -7.70 24.74
C GLU A 182 18.77 -8.46 24.79
N ALA A 183 18.85 -9.61 24.11
CA ALA A 183 20.09 -10.36 23.97
C ALA A 183 21.10 -9.72 23.00
N LYS A 184 20.77 -8.59 22.35
CA LYS A 184 21.57 -7.94 21.29
C LYS A 184 21.99 -8.88 20.15
N LYS A 185 21.15 -9.89 19.87
CA LYS A 185 21.36 -10.87 18.78
C LYS A 185 20.64 -10.50 17.49
N ALA A 186 19.89 -9.40 17.49
CA ALA A 186 19.19 -8.89 16.32
C ALA A 186 20.09 -7.90 15.57
N SER A 187 20.34 -8.17 14.28
CA SER A 187 21.05 -7.25 13.39
C SER A 187 20.14 -6.17 12.83
N LEU A 188 18.86 -6.48 12.57
CA LEU A 188 17.87 -5.52 12.07
C LEU A 188 16.46 -5.92 12.52
N VAL A 189 15.70 -4.95 13.02
CA VAL A 189 14.30 -5.11 13.45
C VAL A 189 13.36 -4.39 12.47
N VAL A 190 12.37 -5.09 11.96
CA VAL A 190 11.37 -4.54 11.02
C VAL A 190 10.01 -4.52 11.71
N ILE A 191 9.42 -3.33 11.82
CA ILE A 191 8.20 -3.07 12.57
C ILE A 191 7.08 -2.65 11.60
N ALA A 192 5.87 -3.16 11.78
CA ALA A 192 4.72 -2.71 10.98
C ALA A 192 4.11 -1.42 11.54
N HIS A 193 3.65 -0.53 10.68
CA HIS A 193 3.00 0.73 11.10
C HIS A 193 1.51 0.61 11.51
N ASP A 194 0.82 -0.46 11.10
CA ASP A 194 -0.64 -0.62 11.13
C ASP A 194 -1.11 -1.74 12.07
N VAL A 195 -0.35 -1.95 13.15
CA VAL A 195 -0.70 -2.91 14.18
C VAL A 195 -1.87 -2.37 15.01
N ASP A 196 -2.83 -3.24 15.27
CA ASP A 196 -4.03 -2.97 16.04
C ASP A 196 -4.21 -4.21 16.92
N PRO A 197 -4.03 -4.14 18.25
CA PRO A 197 -3.78 -2.94 19.09
C PRO A 197 -2.35 -2.35 19.00
N ILE A 198 -2.19 -1.03 19.19
CA ILE A 198 -0.91 -0.31 19.00
C ILE A 198 0.06 -0.47 20.20
N GLU A 199 -0.49 -0.76 21.37
CA GLU A 199 0.21 -0.97 22.64
C GLU A 199 1.25 -2.08 22.54
N LEU A 200 1.01 -3.06 21.66
CA LEU A 200 1.90 -4.16 21.39
C LEU A 200 3.26 -3.73 20.82
N VAL A 201 3.32 -2.60 20.12
CA VAL A 201 4.50 -2.20 19.34
C VAL A 201 5.08 -0.88 19.80
N ILE A 202 4.33 -0.08 20.56
CA ILE A 202 4.72 1.28 20.97
C ILE A 202 6.07 1.36 21.68
N PHE A 203 6.43 0.33 22.45
CA PHE A 203 7.67 0.27 23.22
C PHE A 203 8.88 -0.23 22.43
N ILE A 204 8.67 -0.89 21.29
CA ILE A 204 9.74 -1.58 20.55
C ILE A 204 10.77 -0.62 19.98
N PRO A 205 10.43 0.53 19.35
CA PRO A 205 11.42 1.50 18.92
C PRO A 205 12.32 2.01 20.06
N ALA A 206 11.73 2.22 21.25
CA ALA A 206 12.47 2.64 22.44
C ALA A 206 13.43 1.54 22.93
N LEU A 207 12.97 0.28 22.93
CA LEU A 207 13.78 -0.89 23.27
C LEU A 207 14.98 -1.04 22.31
N CYS A 208 14.73 -0.98 21.00
CA CYS A 208 15.76 -1.08 19.97
C CYS A 208 16.84 0.00 20.16
N ARG A 209 16.44 1.25 20.43
CA ARG A 209 17.38 2.34 20.71
C ARG A 209 18.20 2.08 21.97
N LYS A 210 17.56 1.69 23.08
CA LYS A 210 18.24 1.42 24.36
C LYS A 210 19.30 0.32 24.21
N MET A 211 19.01 -0.70 23.40
CA MET A 211 19.92 -1.82 23.16
C MET A 211 20.92 -1.59 22.02
N GLY A 212 20.80 -0.48 21.26
CA GLY A 212 21.67 -0.15 20.14
C GLY A 212 21.39 -0.94 18.85
N VAL A 213 20.19 -1.52 18.73
CA VAL A 213 19.77 -2.32 17.57
C VAL A 213 19.07 -1.42 16.55
N PRO A 214 19.47 -1.44 15.26
CA PRO A 214 18.82 -0.64 14.23
C PRO A 214 17.43 -1.20 13.92
N TYR A 215 16.47 -0.29 13.72
CA TYR A 215 15.08 -0.64 13.43
C TYR A 215 14.51 0.16 12.27
N VAL A 216 13.48 -0.39 11.65
CA VAL A 216 12.77 0.22 10.52
C VAL A 216 11.27 0.07 10.71
N ILE A 217 10.51 1.11 10.41
CA ILE A 217 9.05 1.05 10.35
C ILE A 217 8.60 0.93 8.89
N VAL A 218 7.81 -0.10 8.58
CA VAL A 218 7.37 -0.44 7.21
C VAL A 218 5.85 -0.42 7.10
N LYS A 219 5.37 -0.05 5.91
CA LYS A 219 3.94 -0.07 5.57
C LYS A 219 3.42 -1.48 5.35
N GLY A 220 2.44 -1.88 6.15
CA GLY A 220 1.58 -3.05 5.97
C GLY A 220 2.03 -4.29 6.74
N LYS A 221 1.38 -4.59 7.85
CA LYS A 221 1.56 -5.84 8.62
C LYS A 221 1.23 -7.10 7.83
N ALA A 222 0.35 -6.97 6.84
CA ALA A 222 0.04 -8.04 5.89
C ALA A 222 1.27 -8.41 5.03
N ARG A 223 2.06 -7.42 4.61
CA ARG A 223 3.28 -7.66 3.81
C ARG A 223 4.36 -8.37 4.61
N LEU A 224 4.51 -8.03 5.90
CA LEU A 224 5.38 -8.80 6.80
C LEU A 224 4.84 -10.21 7.01
N GLY A 225 3.51 -10.36 7.14
CA GLY A 225 2.83 -11.66 7.24
C GLY A 225 3.12 -12.57 6.04
N THR A 226 3.10 -12.03 4.82
CA THR A 226 3.35 -12.83 3.60
C THR A 226 4.75 -13.45 3.59
N VAL A 227 5.77 -12.76 4.13
CA VAL A 227 7.14 -13.30 4.24
C VAL A 227 7.14 -14.57 5.10
N VAL A 228 6.42 -14.57 6.22
CA VAL A 228 6.40 -15.68 7.20
C VAL A 228 5.24 -16.65 7.03
N HIS A 229 4.54 -16.61 5.90
CA HIS A 229 3.38 -17.47 5.61
C HIS A 229 2.24 -17.34 6.64
N LYS A 230 1.99 -16.12 7.13
CA LYS A 230 0.88 -15.77 8.03
C LYS A 230 0.01 -14.65 7.43
N LYS A 231 -1.21 -14.50 7.96
CA LYS A 231 -2.10 -13.39 7.55
C LYS A 231 -1.49 -12.02 7.92
N THR A 232 -0.85 -11.94 9.08
CA THR A 232 -0.24 -10.72 9.61
C THR A 232 1.01 -11.06 10.41
N ALA A 233 1.97 -10.14 10.45
CA ALA A 233 3.07 -10.12 11.40
C ALA A 233 3.31 -8.68 11.86
N ALA A 234 3.42 -8.49 13.18
CA ALA A 234 3.66 -7.16 13.76
C ALA A 234 5.13 -6.74 13.64
N VAL A 235 6.04 -7.70 13.86
CA VAL A 235 7.49 -7.47 13.87
C VAL A 235 8.21 -8.67 13.29
N LEU A 236 9.28 -8.40 12.54
CA LEU A 236 10.24 -9.37 12.03
C LEU A 236 11.65 -8.98 12.48
N THR A 237 12.51 -9.98 12.70
CA THR A 237 13.90 -9.79 13.09
C THR A 237 14.84 -10.62 12.23
N LEU A 238 15.92 -9.99 11.77
CA LEU A 238 17.08 -10.66 11.20
C LEU A 238 18.15 -10.78 12.29
N GLN A 239 18.60 -12.00 12.55
CA GLN A 239 19.75 -12.26 13.44
C GLN A 239 21.03 -12.16 12.64
N ASP A 240 21.25 -13.15 11.78
CA ASP A 240 22.40 -13.24 10.88
C ASP A 240 21.91 -13.50 9.45
N VAL A 241 22.74 -13.09 8.49
CA VAL A 241 22.58 -13.39 7.06
C VAL A 241 23.80 -14.15 6.56
N ARG A 242 23.66 -14.77 5.40
CA ARG A 242 24.78 -15.39 4.68
C ARG A 242 25.77 -14.32 4.25
N SER A 243 27.03 -14.72 4.08
CA SER A 243 28.12 -13.81 3.69
C SER A 243 27.85 -13.07 2.37
N GLU A 244 27.16 -13.71 1.42
CA GLU A 244 26.74 -13.14 0.13
C GLU A 244 25.79 -11.94 0.27
N ASP A 245 24.92 -11.96 1.29
CA ASP A 245 23.90 -10.93 1.51
C ASP A 245 24.33 -9.86 2.53
N GLN A 246 25.51 -10.00 3.15
CA GLN A 246 25.97 -9.10 4.20
C GLN A 246 26.10 -7.64 3.72
N ARG A 247 26.46 -7.44 2.44
CA ARG A 247 26.54 -6.10 1.82
C ARG A 247 25.16 -5.45 1.65
N GLU A 248 24.18 -6.23 1.21
CA GLU A 248 22.79 -5.78 1.11
C GLU A 248 22.24 -5.39 2.48
N LEU A 249 22.48 -6.23 3.50
CA LEU A 249 22.07 -5.95 4.88
C LEU A 249 22.73 -4.69 5.43
N SER A 250 24.04 -4.51 5.24
CA SER A 250 24.77 -3.32 5.71
C SER A 250 24.20 -2.03 5.12
N THR A 251 23.83 -2.05 3.84
CA THR A 251 23.22 -0.90 3.16
C THR A 251 21.86 -0.56 3.77
N LEU A 252 21.03 -1.58 4.03
CA LEU A 252 19.73 -1.42 4.69
C LEU A 252 19.87 -0.94 6.14
N VAL A 253 20.88 -1.42 6.88
CA VAL A 253 21.16 -0.99 8.25
C VAL A 253 21.61 0.48 8.28
N SER A 254 22.47 0.90 7.35
CA SER A 254 22.88 2.30 7.21
C SER A 254 21.66 3.21 6.94
N ALA A 255 20.82 2.83 5.98
CA ALA A 255 19.58 3.54 5.67
C ALA A 255 18.59 3.55 6.86
N ALA A 256 18.55 2.48 7.66
CA ALA A 256 17.72 2.40 8.86
C ALA A 256 18.19 3.38 9.94
N LYS A 257 19.49 3.42 10.22
CA LYS A 257 20.08 4.33 11.23
C LYS A 257 19.80 5.78 10.88
N ALA A 258 20.10 6.18 9.65
CA ALA A 258 19.92 7.55 9.17
C ALA A 258 18.45 8.03 9.20
N ASN A 259 17.48 7.13 9.08
CA ASN A 259 16.06 7.47 9.04
C ASN A 259 15.34 7.34 10.39
N PHE A 260 15.78 6.42 11.25
CA PHE A 260 15.05 6.07 12.47
C PHE A 260 15.91 6.24 13.72
N SER A 261 17.04 5.53 13.82
CA SER A 261 17.83 5.49 15.06
C SER A 261 18.45 6.84 15.40
N ASP A 262 19.03 7.53 14.42
CA ASP A 262 19.71 8.82 14.62
C ASP A 262 18.70 9.97 14.79
N LYS A 263 17.54 9.86 14.13
CA LYS A 263 16.43 10.84 14.20
C LYS A 263 15.48 10.61 15.37
N TYR A 264 15.76 9.64 16.24
CA TYR A 264 14.83 9.27 17.32
C TYR A 264 14.53 10.44 18.26
N GLU A 265 15.54 11.24 18.63
CA GLU A 265 15.35 12.39 19.53
C GLU A 265 14.44 13.46 18.93
N GLU A 266 14.54 13.69 17.62
CA GLU A 266 13.66 14.60 16.90
C GLU A 266 12.23 14.04 16.87
N GLN A 267 12.07 12.75 16.51
CA GLN A 267 10.77 12.08 16.46
C GLN A 267 10.09 12.03 17.83
N ARG A 268 10.84 11.90 18.92
CA ARG A 268 10.33 11.91 20.30
C ARG A 268 9.74 13.27 20.70
N ARG A 269 10.21 14.37 20.10
CA ARG A 269 9.72 15.74 20.36
C ARG A 269 8.61 16.15 19.42
N GLN A 270 8.51 15.50 18.26
CA GLN A 270 7.53 15.84 17.24
C GLN A 270 6.15 15.25 17.54
N TRP A 271 5.21 16.13 17.87
CA TRP A 271 3.81 15.76 17.98
C TRP A 271 3.19 15.57 16.59
N GLY A 272 2.35 14.54 16.45
CA GLY A 272 1.58 14.29 15.24
C GLY A 272 0.18 14.91 15.27
N GLY A 273 -0.52 14.80 14.15
CA GLY A 273 -1.92 15.24 14.04
C GLY A 273 -2.09 16.76 14.10
N GLY A 274 -3.23 17.22 14.63
CA GLY A 274 -3.59 18.65 14.66
C GLY A 274 -3.89 19.25 13.28
N ILE A 275 -4.13 18.42 12.27
CA ILE A 275 -4.39 18.87 10.90
C ILE A 275 -5.86 19.25 10.79
N ARG A 276 -6.19 20.45 10.28
CA ARG A 276 -7.58 20.88 10.04
C ARG A 276 -8.17 20.29 8.75
N GLY A 277 -9.50 20.33 8.64
CA GLY A 277 -10.19 19.91 7.42
C GLY A 277 -10.06 20.92 6.27
N ASN A 278 -10.13 20.45 5.02
CA ASN A 278 -9.94 21.27 3.82
C ASN A 278 -10.82 22.52 3.78
N LYS A 279 -12.09 22.44 4.20
CA LYS A 279 -12.99 23.61 4.24
C LYS A 279 -12.48 24.70 5.19
N SER A 280 -12.01 24.30 6.37
CA SER A 280 -11.44 25.21 7.37
C SER A 280 -10.11 25.80 6.88
N ALA A 281 -9.23 24.97 6.33
CA ALA A 281 -7.96 25.41 5.75
C ALA A 281 -8.16 26.41 4.59
N GLN A 282 -9.16 26.18 3.72
CA GLN A 282 -9.51 27.10 2.64
C GLN A 282 -10.07 28.42 3.17
N MET A 283 -10.89 28.40 4.22
CA MET A 283 -11.42 29.60 4.86
C MET A 283 -10.30 30.46 5.47
N LEU A 284 -9.36 29.84 6.19
CA LEU A 284 -8.16 30.50 6.71
C LEU A 284 -7.29 31.06 5.59
N ARG A 285 -7.08 30.30 4.50
CA ARG A 285 -6.31 30.75 3.35
C ARG A 285 -6.95 31.97 2.67
N LYS A 286 -8.27 31.98 2.50
CA LYS A 286 -9.00 33.15 1.96
C LYS A 286 -8.85 34.36 2.86
N ARG A 287 -8.96 34.18 4.18
CA ARG A 287 -8.77 35.25 5.17
C ARG A 287 -7.35 35.82 5.13
N ALA A 288 -6.33 34.96 5.12
CA ALA A 288 -4.94 35.39 5.03
C ALA A 288 -4.64 36.11 3.71
N LYS A 289 -5.17 35.60 2.59
CA LYS A 289 -5.07 36.28 1.30
C LYS A 289 -5.71 37.67 1.33
N ALA A 290 -6.87 37.82 1.98
CA ALA A 290 -7.52 39.11 2.16
C ALA A 290 -6.71 40.06 3.07
N ALA A 291 -6.00 39.53 4.05
CA ALA A 291 -5.09 40.27 4.91
C ALA A 291 -3.70 40.52 4.28
N GLY A 292 -3.49 40.19 3.00
CA GLY A 292 -2.21 40.37 2.31
C GLY A 292 -1.10 39.38 2.71
N GLN A 293 -1.40 38.38 3.55
CA GLN A 293 -0.44 37.38 4.00
C GLN A 293 -0.44 36.15 3.08
N THR A 294 0.74 35.72 2.63
CA THR A 294 0.92 34.48 1.89
C THR A 294 1.09 33.30 2.84
N LEU A 295 -0.01 32.65 3.23
CA LEU A 295 0.05 31.38 3.96
C LEU A 295 0.38 30.22 3.02
N SER A 296 1.45 29.47 3.34
CA SER A 296 1.71 28.17 2.74
C SER A 296 0.59 27.16 3.12
N LEU A 297 0.31 26.19 2.25
CA LEU A 297 -0.72 25.18 2.50
C LEU A 297 -0.46 24.37 3.78
N ALA A 298 0.80 24.07 4.08
CA ALA A 298 1.20 23.32 5.26
C ALA A 298 0.93 24.10 6.55
N ASN A 299 1.14 25.42 6.54
CA ASN A 299 0.88 26.28 7.69
C ASN A 299 -0.63 26.50 7.87
N ALA A 300 -1.39 26.70 6.80
CA ALA A 300 -2.85 26.86 6.85
C ALA A 300 -3.60 25.60 7.34
N GLN A 301 -2.98 24.42 7.25
CA GLN A 301 -3.53 23.16 7.75
C GLN A 301 -3.20 22.87 9.21
N LYS A 302 -2.12 23.47 9.75
CA LYS A 302 -1.65 23.27 11.14
C LYS A 302 -1.97 24.43 12.09
N LEU A 303 -2.18 25.64 11.55
CA LEU A 303 -2.78 26.78 12.27
C LEU A 303 -4.19 26.40 12.70
#